data_AF-A0A969GXN2-F1
#
_entry.id   AF-A0A969GXN2-F1
#
_cell.length_a   1.000
_cell.length_b   1.000
_cell.length_c   1.000
_cell.angle_alpha   90.00
_cell.angle_beta   90.00
_cell.angle_gamma   90.00
#
_symmetry.space_group_name_H-M   'P 1'
#
loop_
_entity.id
_entity.type
_entity.pdbx_description
1 polymer ?
#
loop_
_entity_poly.entity_id
_entity_poly.type
_entity_poly.pdbx_seq_one_letter_code
_entity_poly.pdbx_strand_id
1 'polypeptide(L)' 'YYLIGLCSLIPELFRGIDWGTDQVFQQTVAVAEAKDLAIATLLPLTDVDRPEDLPIWEATQA' A
#
# COMPACT_ATOMS: atom_id res chain seq x y z
N TYR A 1 -1.07 1.64 1.81
CA TYR A 1 -0.89 0.23 1.40
C TYR A 1 0.12 -0.42 2.33
N TYR A 2 0.00 -1.72 2.57
CA TYR A 2 0.87 -2.43 3.53
C TYR A 2 2.05 -3.17 2.88
N LEU A 3 2.02 -3.40 1.55
CA LEU A 3 3.08 -4.09 0.82
C LEU A 3 3.31 -3.43 -0.54
N ILE A 4 4.58 -3.29 -0.91
CA ILE A 4 5.01 -2.98 -2.28
C ILE A 4 6.15 -3.91 -2.65
N GLY A 5 6.04 -4.58 -3.81
CA GLY A 5 7.06 -5.48 -4.34
C GLY A 5 7.51 -5.01 -5.73
N LEU A 6 8.82 -4.98 -5.96
CA LEU A 6 9.42 -4.52 -7.22
C LEU A 6 10.50 -5.50 -7.68
N CYS A 7 10.55 -5.78 -8.98
CA CYS A 7 11.63 -6.57 -9.59
C CYS A 7 12.93 -5.76 -9.81
N SER A 8 12.82 -4.44 -9.79
CA SER A 8 13.94 -3.51 -9.89
C SER A 8 13.59 -2.21 -9.16
N LEU A 9 14.60 -1.45 -8.75
CA LEU A 9 14.38 -0.16 -8.10
C LEU A 9 13.84 0.87 -9.12
N ILE A 10 12.67 1.43 -8.83
CA ILE A 10 12.06 2.52 -9.60
C ILE A 10 11.81 3.69 -8.64
N PRO A 11 12.78 4.62 -8.49
CA PRO A 11 12.72 5.67 -7.47
C PRO A 11 11.49 6.58 -7.56
N GLU A 12 10.93 6.77 -8.75
CA GLU A 12 9.79 7.65 -8.98
C GLU A 12 8.51 7.18 -8.28
N LEU A 13 8.37 5.88 -8.01
CA LEU A 13 7.26 5.34 -7.22
C LEU A 13 7.22 5.87 -5.78
N PHE A 14 8.33 6.47 -5.31
CA PHE A 14 8.49 6.98 -3.96
C PHE A 14 8.68 8.51 -3.89
N ARG A 15 8.69 9.21 -5.03
CA ARG A 15 8.93 10.66 -5.11
C ARG A 15 7.63 11.41 -5.35
N GLY A 16 7.45 12.54 -4.65
CA GLY A 16 6.24 13.36 -4.80
C GLY A 16 4.96 12.69 -4.30
N ILE A 17 5.11 11.72 -3.39
CA ILE A 17 4.00 11.06 -2.70
C ILE A 17 3.73 11.78 -1.37
N ASP A 18 2.47 12.04 -1.09
CA ASP A 18 2.02 12.69 0.14
C ASP A 18 1.97 11.67 1.29
N TRP A 19 3.15 11.31 1.79
CA TRP A 19 3.32 10.30 2.83
C TRP A 19 2.52 10.63 4.10
N GLY A 20 1.95 9.59 4.71
CA GLY A 20 1.11 9.71 5.91
C GLY A 20 -0.35 10.07 5.63
N THR A 21 -0.76 10.09 4.36
CA THR A 21 -2.15 10.30 3.95
C THR A 21 -2.80 9.01 3.44
N ASP A 22 -4.11 9.02 3.28
CA ASP A 22 -4.88 7.98 2.62
C ASP A 22 -4.66 7.93 1.09
N GLN A 23 -4.03 8.97 0.52
CA GLN A 23 -3.81 9.10 -0.93
C GLN A 23 -2.58 8.36 -1.44
N VAL A 24 -1.67 7.95 -0.55
CA VAL A 24 -0.38 7.31 -0.90
C VAL A 24 -0.58 6.16 -1.90
N PHE A 25 -1.57 5.29 -1.68
CA PHE A 25 -1.84 4.17 -2.59
C PHE A 25 -2.25 4.62 -3.99
N GLN A 26 -3.20 5.55 -4.08
CA GLN A 26 -3.67 6.06 -5.37
C GLN A 26 -2.54 6.78 -6.12
N GLN A 27 -1.73 7.57 -5.42
CA GLN A 27 -0.60 8.28 -6.01
C GLN A 27 0.46 7.31 -6.55
N THR A 28 0.83 6.27 -5.79
CA THR A 28 1.78 5.25 -6.26
C THR A 28 1.26 4.49 -7.47
N VAL A 29 -0.02 4.10 -7.50
CA VAL A 29 -0.64 3.43 -8.65
C VAL A 29 -0.62 4.35 -9.89
N ALA A 30 -0.97 5.63 -9.74
CA ALA A 30 -0.95 6.59 -10.85
C ALA A 30 0.46 6.75 -11.46
N VAL A 31 1.52 6.76 -10.62
CA VAL A 31 2.91 6.79 -11.11
C VAL A 31 3.28 5.49 -11.83
N ALA A 32 2.83 4.34 -11.34
CA ALA A 32 3.08 3.04 -11.98
C ALA A 32 2.38 2.92 -13.34
N GLU A 33 1.12 3.37 -13.43
CA GLU A 33 0.35 3.42 -14.68
C GLU A 33 1.00 4.37 -15.69
N ALA A 34 1.42 5.56 -15.26
CA ALA A 34 2.11 6.53 -16.12
C ALA A 34 3.48 6.04 -16.65
N LYS A 35 4.02 4.96 -16.06
CA LYS A 35 5.27 4.30 -16.49
C LYS A 35 5.01 2.98 -17.22
N ASP A 36 3.77 2.68 -17.57
CA ASP A 36 3.36 1.43 -18.25
C ASP A 36 3.80 0.16 -17.51
N LEU A 37 3.82 0.19 -16.17
CA LEU A 37 4.18 -0.97 -15.36
C LEU A 37 3.01 -1.94 -15.24
N ALA A 38 3.32 -3.24 -15.18
CA ALA A 38 2.34 -4.24 -14.79
C ALA A 38 2.07 -4.15 -13.27
N ILE A 39 0.80 -4.05 -12.88
CA ILE A 39 0.38 -3.88 -11.50
C ILE A 39 -0.46 -5.07 -11.07
N ALA A 40 -0.17 -5.60 -9.88
CA ALA A 40 -1.01 -6.58 -9.20
C ALA A 40 -1.34 -6.05 -7.80
N THR A 41 -2.63 -6.06 -7.46
CA THR A 41 -3.11 -5.61 -6.14
C THR A 41 -3.46 -6.81 -5.28
N LEU A 42 -3.04 -6.78 -4.01
CA LEU A 42 -3.46 -7.76 -3.01
C LEU A 42 -4.84 -7.40 -2.45
N LEU A 43 -5.43 -8.32 -1.69
CA LEU A 43 -6.63 -8.03 -0.93
C LEU A 43 -6.34 -6.93 0.11
N PRO A 44 -7.26 -5.98 0.32
CA PRO A 44 -7.11 -4.99 1.37
C PRO A 44 -6.96 -5.67 2.74
N LEU A 45 -5.95 -5.27 3.51
CA LEU A 45 -5.80 -5.59 4.92
C LEU A 45 -5.86 -4.30 5.72
N THR A 46 -6.37 -4.41 6.95
CA THR A 46 -6.44 -3.29 7.89
C THR A 46 -5.21 -3.31 8.78
N ASP A 47 -4.56 -2.16 8.94
CA ASP A 47 -3.44 -2.00 9.87
C ASP A 47 -3.95 -2.09 11.32
N VAL A 48 -3.14 -2.66 12.21
CA VAL A 48 -3.47 -2.86 13.63
C VAL A 48 -2.49 -2.04 14.45
N ASP A 49 -2.84 -0.78 14.71
CA ASP A 49 -1.92 0.21 15.31
C ASP A 49 -2.35 0.63 16.72
N ARG A 50 -3.65 0.50 17.03
CA ARG A 50 -4.25 0.98 18.28
C ARG A 50 -4.91 -0.15 19.05
N PRO A 51 -5.10 0.00 20.38
CA PRO A 51 -5.79 -1.01 21.18
C PRO A 51 -7.18 -1.38 20.65
N GLU A 52 -7.91 -0.42 20.06
CA GLU A 52 -9.21 -0.65 19.43
C GLU A 52 -9.17 -1.57 18.19
N ASP A 53 -8.00 -1.77 17.58
CA ASP A 53 -7.84 -2.63 16.40
C ASP A 53 -7.66 -4.11 16.77
N LEU A 54 -7.51 -4.45 18.06
CA LEU A 54 -7.31 -5.82 18.53
C LEU A 54 -8.37 -6.82 18.04
N PRO A 55 -9.69 -6.49 18.00
CA PRO A 55 -10.70 -7.40 17.46
C PRO A 55 -10.48 -7.74 15.98
N ILE A 56 -9.87 -6.84 15.20
CA ILE A 56 -9.54 -7.08 13.78
C ILE A 56 -8.48 -8.17 13.68
N TRP A 57 -7.45 -8.11 14.53
CA TRP A 57 -6.40 -9.13 14.59
C TRP A 57 -6.95 -10.49 15.04
N GLU A 58 -7.79 -10.52 16.08
CA GLU A 58 -8.39 -11.76 16.59
C GLU A 58 -9.23 -12.49 15.53
N ALA A 59 -9.96 -11.74 14.70
CA ALA A 59 -10.76 -12.29 13.60
C ALA A 59 -9.91 -12.98 12.51
N THR A 60 -8.60 -12.71 12.44
CA THR A 60 -7.69 -13.37 11.48
C THR A 60 -7.16 -14.74 11.95
N GLN A 61 -7.37 -15.10 13.23
CA GLN A 61 -6.88 -16.35 13.83
C GLN A 61 -7.87 -17.53 13.76
N ALA A 62 -9.06 -17.32 13.20
CA ALA A 62 -10.11 -18.33 13.04
C ALA A 62 -10.03 -19.04 11.68
#